data_AF-A0A0J8QVH9-F1
#
_entry.id   AF-A0A0J8QVH9-F1
#
_cell.length_a   1.000
_cell.length_b   1.000
_cell.length_c   1.000
_cell.angle_alpha   90.00
_cell.angle_beta   90.00
_cell.angle_gamma   90.00
#
_symmetry.space_group_name_H-M   'P 1'
#
loop_
_entity.id
_entity.type
_entity.pdbx_description
1 polymer ?
#
loop_
_entity_poly.entity_id
_entity_poly.type
_entity_poly.pdbx_seq_one_letter_code
_entity_poly.pdbx_strand_id
1 'polypeptide(L)'
;MTVCAGRLKCFGNPAVSLRTAASRAYATTTSPDPAIPSSSSASSSSALPKRPQTSFRDKLNAGPSFSDFLSGGNRDDARILDPNEAYALKTALVGPKGKKKEITRLPSWLKTSIPDSNNYKRIKNDLRGLGLHTVCEEARCPNISECWGGSSKSAATATIMLMGDTCTRACRFCSVKTSKTPPPLDPHEPENTAEALSRWGLGYVVLTTVDRDDLIDGGARHFAETVIRIKQKAPNILVECLTGDYAGDLEMVALMAKSGLDVYAHNVETVEALTPHLPYQLQQDGL
;
A
#
# COMPACT_ATOMS: atom_id res chain seq x y z
N MET A 1 50.10 15.48 -34.01
CA MET A 1 49.77 14.05 -33.80
C MET A 1 48.39 13.98 -33.22
N THR A 2 47.39 13.77 -34.07
CA THR A 2 45.97 13.72 -33.74
C THR A 2 45.57 12.26 -33.61
N VAL A 3 45.19 11.82 -32.41
CA VAL A 3 44.75 10.44 -32.18
C VAL A 3 43.25 10.35 -32.48
N CYS A 4 42.94 9.62 -33.54
CA CYS A 4 41.61 9.28 -34.01
C CYS A 4 41.12 8.03 -33.25
N ALA A 5 40.07 8.13 -32.44
CA ALA A 5 39.45 6.99 -31.77
C ALA A 5 38.28 6.47 -32.63
N GLY A 6 38.45 5.28 -33.20
CA GLY A 6 37.48 4.61 -34.05
C GLY A 6 36.27 4.07 -33.27
N ARG A 7 35.08 4.36 -33.82
CA ARG A 7 33.81 3.71 -33.47
C ARG A 7 33.86 2.22 -33.81
N LEU A 8 33.72 1.34 -32.81
CA LEU A 8 33.42 -0.06 -33.02
C LEU A 8 31.90 -0.23 -33.21
N LYS A 9 31.49 -0.63 -34.42
CA LYS A 9 30.13 -1.10 -34.73
C LYS A 9 30.06 -2.59 -34.43
N CYS A 10 29.28 -3.00 -33.43
CA CYS A 10 28.91 -4.40 -33.26
C CYS A 10 27.81 -4.74 -34.27
N PHE A 11 28.11 -5.70 -35.16
CA PHE A 11 27.16 -6.26 -36.10
C PHE A 11 26.13 -7.13 -35.35
N GLY A 12 24.86 -6.89 -35.64
CA GLY A 12 23.74 -7.68 -35.13
C GLY A 12 23.72 -9.09 -35.72
N ASN A 13 23.35 -10.05 -34.87
CA ASN A 13 23.00 -11.40 -35.29
C ASN A 13 21.47 -11.52 -35.30
N PRO A 14 20.85 -12.09 -36.35
CA PRO A 14 19.40 -12.14 -36.48
C PRO A 14 18.80 -13.17 -35.52
N ALA A 15 17.69 -12.78 -34.90
CA ALA A 15 16.92 -13.56 -33.95
C ALA A 15 16.34 -14.84 -34.57
N VAL A 16 16.60 -15.98 -33.95
CA VAL A 16 15.80 -17.21 -34.14
C VAL A 16 14.62 -17.13 -33.18
N SER A 17 13.44 -16.84 -33.72
CA SER A 17 12.18 -16.79 -32.99
C SER A 17 11.62 -18.21 -32.83
N LEU A 18 11.91 -18.84 -31.70
CA LEU A 18 11.13 -19.99 -31.22
C LEU A 18 9.96 -19.44 -30.41
N ARG A 19 8.80 -19.33 -31.08
CA ARG A 19 7.53 -19.03 -30.43
C ARG A 19 7.07 -20.27 -29.66
N THR A 20 7.47 -20.39 -28.41
CA THR A 20 6.82 -21.29 -27.46
C THR A 20 5.54 -20.61 -26.99
N ALA A 21 4.38 -21.06 -27.47
CA ALA A 21 3.09 -20.59 -27.01
C ALA A 21 2.89 -21.07 -25.55
N ALA A 22 3.26 -20.24 -24.59
CA ALA A 22 2.87 -20.43 -23.20
C ALA A 22 1.39 -20.02 -23.07
N SER A 23 0.50 -21.00 -23.05
CA SER A 23 -0.90 -20.78 -22.67
C SER A 23 -0.94 -20.42 -21.19
N ARG A 24 -1.12 -19.13 -20.87
CA ARG A 24 -1.43 -18.68 -19.50
C ARG A 24 -2.87 -19.09 -19.21
N ALA A 25 -3.04 -20.13 -18.40
CA ALA A 25 -4.34 -20.50 -17.86
C ALA A 25 -4.74 -19.45 -16.81
N TYR A 26 -5.81 -18.71 -17.07
CA TYR A 26 -6.46 -17.89 -16.06
C TYR A 26 -6.98 -18.80 -14.95
N ALA A 27 -6.67 -18.48 -13.70
CA ALA A 27 -7.21 -19.16 -12.52
C ALA A 27 -8.68 -18.74 -12.32
N THR A 28 -9.55 -19.19 -13.22
CA THR A 28 -11.00 -19.24 -13.02
C THR A 28 -11.46 -20.63 -13.42
N THR A 29 -11.22 -21.61 -12.55
CA THR A 29 -11.84 -22.92 -12.72
C THR A 29 -13.31 -22.81 -12.35
N THR A 30 -14.16 -22.45 -13.32
CA THR A 30 -15.57 -22.86 -13.30
C THR A 30 -15.65 -24.27 -13.87
N SER A 31 -15.38 -25.26 -13.03
CA SER A 31 -15.74 -26.65 -13.32
C SER A 31 -17.00 -26.96 -12.51
N PRO A 32 -18.09 -27.45 -13.13
CA PRO A 32 -19.24 -27.90 -12.38
C PRO A 32 -18.87 -29.15 -11.56
N ASP A 33 -19.21 -29.13 -10.27
CA ASP A 33 -18.94 -30.22 -9.32
C ASP A 33 -19.48 -31.56 -9.86
N PRO A 34 -18.66 -32.62 -9.95
CA PRO A 34 -19.20 -33.95 -10.14
C PRO A 34 -19.77 -34.47 -8.81
N ALA A 35 -21.02 -34.95 -8.89
CA ALA A 35 -21.81 -35.44 -7.77
C ALA A 35 -21.07 -36.48 -6.90
N ILE A 36 -21.28 -36.36 -5.59
CA ILE A 36 -20.79 -37.24 -4.53
C ILE A 36 -21.45 -38.62 -4.65
N PRO A 37 -20.70 -39.73 -4.74
CA PRO A 37 -21.17 -41.05 -4.33
C PRO A 37 -20.68 -41.35 -2.91
N SER A 38 -21.62 -41.68 -2.04
CA SER A 38 -21.39 -42.24 -0.72
C SER A 38 -20.84 -43.67 -0.82
N SER A 39 -19.65 -43.91 -0.29
CA SER A 39 -19.26 -45.26 0.12
C SER A 39 -18.18 -45.25 1.20
N SER A 40 -18.51 -45.92 2.29
CA SER A 40 -17.71 -46.28 3.45
C SER A 40 -16.53 -47.21 3.11
N SER A 41 -15.34 -46.92 3.67
CA SER A 41 -14.36 -47.95 4.06
C SER A 41 -13.26 -47.37 4.96
N ALA A 42 -12.87 -48.17 5.96
CA ALA A 42 -12.05 -47.80 7.10
C ALA A 42 -10.53 -47.82 6.86
N SER A 43 -9.83 -46.99 7.64
CA SER A 43 -8.50 -47.12 8.28
C SER A 43 -7.26 -47.46 7.45
N SER A 44 -6.28 -46.54 7.48
CA SER A 44 -4.96 -46.80 8.08
C SER A 44 -4.20 -45.49 8.32
N SER A 45 -3.82 -45.25 9.57
CA SER A 45 -3.18 -44.06 10.10
C SER A 45 -1.65 -44.09 9.97
N SER A 46 -1.07 -43.06 9.35
CA SER A 46 0.34 -42.69 9.59
C SER A 46 0.41 -41.19 9.90
N ALA A 47 0.68 -40.85 11.16
CA ALA A 47 0.69 -39.49 11.67
C ALA A 47 1.95 -38.73 11.23
N LEU A 48 1.76 -37.67 10.43
CA LEU A 48 2.77 -36.62 10.25
C LEU A 48 2.73 -35.66 11.46
N PRO A 49 3.87 -35.10 11.90
CA PRO A 49 3.91 -34.23 13.07
C PRO A 49 3.06 -32.97 12.84
N LYS A 50 2.05 -32.78 13.69
CA LYS A 50 1.18 -31.59 13.67
C LYS A 50 1.99 -30.36 14.06
N ARG A 51 2.15 -29.43 13.11
CA ARG A 51 2.63 -28.07 13.35
C ARG A 51 1.78 -27.43 14.47
N PRO A 52 2.37 -26.73 15.45
CA PRO A 52 1.59 -26.05 16.49
C PRO A 52 0.56 -25.12 15.85
N GLN A 53 -0.70 -25.24 16.26
CA GLN A 53 -1.76 -24.37 15.76
C GLN A 53 -1.53 -22.95 16.30
N THR A 54 -1.19 -22.03 15.41
CA THR A 54 -1.18 -20.60 15.72
C THR A 54 -2.62 -20.09 15.72
N SER A 55 -3.06 -19.49 16.83
CA SER A 55 -4.45 -19.11 17.13
C SER A 55 -4.96 -17.88 16.37
N PHE A 56 -4.43 -17.60 15.18
CA PHE A 56 -4.77 -16.41 14.38
C PHE A 56 -6.00 -16.63 13.47
N ARG A 57 -6.33 -17.88 13.12
CA ARG A 57 -7.38 -18.19 12.13
C ARG A 57 -8.82 -17.93 12.63
N ASP A 58 -9.09 -18.11 13.91
CA ASP A 58 -10.47 -18.04 14.41
C ASP A 58 -11.03 -16.60 14.45
N LYS A 59 -10.18 -15.58 14.61
CA LYS A 59 -10.60 -14.17 14.56
C LYS A 59 -10.93 -13.69 13.14
N LEU A 60 -10.28 -14.24 12.12
CA LEU A 60 -10.59 -13.91 10.71
C LEU A 60 -11.88 -14.58 10.23
N ASN A 61 -12.18 -15.78 10.72
CA ASN A 61 -13.42 -16.50 10.38
C ASN A 61 -14.68 -15.88 11.02
N ALA A 62 -14.52 -15.03 12.04
CA ALA A 62 -15.60 -14.25 12.64
C ALA A 62 -15.83 -12.89 11.93
N GLY A 63 -15.11 -12.62 10.84
CA GLY A 63 -15.31 -11.42 10.02
C GLY A 63 -16.66 -11.43 9.28
N PRO A 64 -17.11 -10.26 8.79
CA PRO A 64 -18.34 -10.17 8.02
C PRO A 64 -18.28 -11.10 6.81
N SER A 65 -19.36 -11.84 6.58
CA SER A 65 -19.50 -12.69 5.40
C SER A 65 -19.62 -11.84 4.14
N PHE A 66 -19.37 -12.46 2.99
CA PHE A 66 -19.61 -11.79 1.70
C PHE A 66 -21.08 -11.31 1.56
N SER A 67 -22.02 -12.05 2.14
CA SER A 67 -23.44 -11.64 2.19
C SER A 67 -23.66 -10.39 3.04
N ASP A 68 -22.91 -10.20 4.13
CA ASP A 68 -22.98 -8.98 4.95
C ASP A 68 -22.50 -7.74 4.18
N PHE A 69 -21.55 -7.94 3.26
CA PHE A 69 -21.06 -6.89 2.37
C PHE A 69 -22.08 -6.52 1.28
N LEU A 70 -22.71 -7.52 0.66
CA LEU A 70 -23.73 -7.30 -0.37
C LEU A 70 -25.05 -6.73 0.18
N SER A 71 -25.40 -7.11 1.41
CA SER A 71 -26.66 -6.70 2.03
C SER A 71 -26.62 -5.27 2.58
N GLY A 72 -25.49 -4.57 2.42
CA GLY A 72 -25.34 -3.17 2.84
C GLY A 72 -25.70 -3.01 4.31
N GLY A 73 -25.03 -3.76 5.19
CA GLY A 73 -25.37 -3.93 6.61
C GLY A 73 -26.05 -2.71 7.23
N ASN A 74 -27.38 -2.78 7.37
CA ASN A 74 -28.27 -1.88 8.13
C ASN A 74 -27.79 -0.42 8.27
N ARG A 75 -27.35 0.19 7.16
CA ARG A 75 -27.19 1.65 7.07
C ARG A 75 -28.37 2.15 6.29
N ASP A 76 -29.34 2.73 7.00
CA ASP A 76 -30.55 3.37 6.47
C ASP A 76 -30.27 4.47 5.40
N ASP A 77 -29.00 4.79 5.14
CA ASP A 77 -28.54 5.75 4.11
C ASP A 77 -28.07 5.10 2.79
N ALA A 78 -27.93 3.77 2.70
CA ALA A 78 -27.50 3.09 1.48
C ALA A 78 -28.68 2.85 0.53
N ARG A 79 -29.29 3.93 0.00
CA ARG A 79 -30.06 3.79 -1.24
C ARG A 79 -29.10 3.27 -2.29
N ILE A 80 -29.25 2.02 -2.70
CA ILE A 80 -28.58 1.46 -3.88
C ILE A 80 -28.99 2.37 -5.04
N LEU A 81 -28.06 3.22 -5.47
CA LEU A 81 -28.32 4.12 -6.59
C LEU A 81 -28.41 3.29 -7.86
N ASP A 82 -29.30 3.69 -8.76
CA ASP A 82 -29.35 3.09 -10.08
C ASP A 82 -27.94 3.18 -10.72
N PRO A 83 -27.41 2.09 -11.33
CA PRO A 83 -26.06 2.09 -11.89
C PRO A 83 -25.80 3.26 -12.85
N ASN A 84 -26.81 3.70 -13.61
CA ASN A 84 -26.65 4.83 -14.53
C ASN A 84 -26.49 6.15 -13.76
N GLU A 85 -27.17 6.32 -12.62
CA GLU A 85 -26.96 7.47 -11.75
C GLU A 85 -25.61 7.38 -11.01
N ALA A 86 -25.17 6.15 -10.70
CA ALA A 86 -23.89 5.89 -10.05
C ALA A 86 -22.69 6.31 -10.93
N TYR A 87 -22.74 6.04 -12.23
CA TYR A 87 -21.64 6.36 -13.15
C TYR A 87 -21.78 7.75 -13.82
N ALA A 88 -22.90 8.45 -13.62
CA ALA A 88 -23.12 9.76 -14.22
C ALA A 88 -22.17 10.82 -13.61
N LEU A 89 -21.28 11.36 -14.45
CA LEU A 89 -20.43 12.49 -14.09
C LEU A 89 -21.29 13.76 -13.90
N LYS A 90 -21.52 14.14 -12.65
CA LYS A 90 -22.21 15.40 -12.32
C LYS A 90 -21.20 16.55 -12.46
N THR A 91 -21.51 17.59 -13.25
CA THR A 91 -20.64 18.77 -13.38
C THR A 91 -21.21 19.99 -12.64
N ALA A 92 -20.37 20.98 -12.39
CA ALA A 92 -20.78 22.25 -11.83
C ALA A 92 -19.95 23.41 -12.36
N LEU A 93 -20.60 24.55 -12.58
CA LEU A 93 -19.94 25.79 -12.91
C LEU A 93 -19.52 26.50 -11.63
N VAL A 94 -18.21 26.62 -11.41
CA VAL A 94 -17.61 27.33 -10.26
C VAL A 94 -16.82 28.54 -10.74
N GLY A 95 -16.83 29.62 -9.94
CA GLY A 95 -16.06 30.83 -10.20
C GLY A 95 -16.90 32.12 -10.21
N PRO A 96 -16.24 33.29 -10.16
CA PRO A 96 -16.90 34.59 -10.15
C PRO A 96 -17.66 34.87 -11.46
N LYS A 97 -18.64 35.79 -11.43
CA LYS A 97 -19.41 36.20 -12.61
C LYS A 97 -18.45 36.63 -13.74
N GLY A 98 -18.50 35.93 -14.88
CA GLY A 98 -17.66 36.18 -16.05
C GLY A 98 -16.47 35.23 -16.24
N LYS A 99 -16.09 34.42 -15.23
CA LYS A 99 -15.03 33.40 -15.33
C LYS A 99 -15.48 32.09 -14.67
N LYS A 100 -16.59 31.52 -15.14
CA LYS A 100 -17.08 30.21 -14.67
C LYS A 100 -16.29 29.10 -15.36
N LYS A 101 -15.72 28.18 -14.58
CA LYS A 101 -15.10 26.95 -15.07
C LYS A 101 -16.03 25.78 -14.74
N GLU A 102 -16.23 24.89 -15.71
CA GLU A 102 -16.90 23.61 -15.47
C GLU A 102 -15.94 22.65 -14.76
N ILE A 103 -16.37 22.12 -13.62
CA ILE A 103 -15.65 21.09 -12.87
C ILE A 103 -16.53 19.86 -12.71
N THR A 104 -15.91 18.69 -12.74
CA THR A 104 -16.56 17.44 -12.33
C THR A 104 -16.73 17.46 -10.82
N ARG A 105 -17.94 17.17 -10.33
CA ARG A 105 -18.23 17.04 -8.91
C ARG A 105 -18.04 15.63 -8.44
N LEU A 106 -17.55 15.52 -7.21
CA LEU A 106 -17.51 14.26 -6.49
C LEU A 106 -18.95 13.75 -6.25
N PRO A 107 -19.26 12.49 -6.58
CA PRO A 107 -20.56 11.88 -6.26
C PRO A 107 -20.89 11.98 -4.77
N SER A 108 -22.18 12.00 -4.43
CA SER A 108 -22.63 12.21 -3.04
C SER A 108 -22.14 11.11 -2.09
N TRP A 109 -22.14 9.86 -2.54
CA TRP A 109 -21.70 8.71 -1.74
C TRP A 109 -20.19 8.64 -1.48
N LEU A 110 -19.40 9.44 -2.20
CA LEU A 110 -17.94 9.48 -2.06
C LEU A 110 -17.47 10.65 -1.17
N LYS A 111 -18.40 11.49 -0.70
CA LYS A 111 -18.08 12.61 0.20
C LYS A 111 -17.96 12.12 1.64
N THR A 112 -16.92 12.56 2.32
CA THR A 112 -16.73 12.32 3.75
C THR A 112 -16.94 13.59 4.57
N SER A 113 -17.20 13.42 5.87
CA SER A 113 -17.32 14.53 6.82
C SER A 113 -15.95 15.13 7.16
N ILE A 114 -15.92 16.41 7.48
CA ILE A 114 -14.68 17.10 7.87
C ILE A 114 -14.21 16.58 9.24
N PRO A 115 -12.90 16.27 9.40
CA PRO A 115 -12.35 15.84 10.68
C PRO A 115 -12.42 16.96 11.74
N ASP A 116 -13.13 16.73 12.84
CA ASP A 116 -13.12 17.61 14.02
C ASP A 116 -13.08 16.84 15.35
N SER A 117 -12.22 15.81 15.44
CA SER A 117 -12.03 15.08 16.70
C SER A 117 -10.87 15.65 17.53
N ASN A 118 -11.00 15.61 18.85
CA ASN A 118 -9.90 16.01 19.75
C ASN A 118 -8.68 15.09 19.61
N ASN A 119 -8.87 13.81 19.27
CA ASN A 119 -7.78 12.88 19.03
C ASN A 119 -6.97 13.25 17.78
N TYR A 120 -7.65 13.66 16.70
CA TYR A 120 -7.00 14.18 15.49
C TYR A 120 -6.05 15.34 15.82
N LYS A 121 -6.51 16.31 16.62
CA LYS A 121 -5.69 17.48 17.02
C LYS A 121 -4.46 17.07 17.83
N ARG A 122 -4.59 16.09 18.72
CA ARG A 122 -3.47 15.56 19.53
C ARG A 122 -2.41 14.89 18.65
N ILE A 123 -2.79 13.89 17.86
CA ILE A 123 -1.86 13.15 16.99
C ILE A 123 -1.16 14.09 16.00
N LYS A 124 -1.90 15.06 15.46
CA LYS A 124 -1.35 16.12 14.60
C LYS A 124 -0.26 16.94 15.28
N ASN A 125 -0.45 17.32 16.55
CA ASN A 125 0.54 18.09 17.29
C ASN A 125 1.78 17.25 17.62
N ASP A 126 1.59 15.97 17.96
CA ASP A 126 2.70 15.06 18.25
C ASP A 126 3.56 14.81 17.01
N LEU A 127 2.93 14.56 15.86
CA LEU A 127 3.62 14.40 14.57
C LEU A 127 4.50 15.60 14.23
N ARG A 128 3.95 16.82 14.39
CA ARG A 128 4.69 18.06 14.16
C ARG A 128 5.84 18.27 15.15
N GLY A 129 5.63 17.90 16.42
CA GLY A 129 6.66 18.03 17.46
C GLY A 129 7.85 17.10 17.25
N LEU A 130 7.63 15.95 16.59
CA LEU A 130 8.66 14.94 16.32
C LEU A 130 9.23 14.99 14.89
N GLY A 131 8.77 15.95 14.07
CA GLY A 131 9.23 16.09 12.68
C GLY A 131 8.82 14.92 11.78
N LEU A 132 7.72 14.23 12.10
CA LEU A 132 7.27 13.04 11.37
C LEU A 132 6.22 13.42 10.32
N HIS A 133 6.24 12.72 9.19
CA HIS A 133 5.27 12.88 8.11
C HIS A 133 4.26 11.74 8.08
N THR A 134 3.07 11.98 7.54
CA THR A 134 2.04 10.93 7.37
C THR A 134 1.41 11.01 6.00
N VAL A 135 1.14 9.85 5.40
CA VAL A 135 0.34 9.78 4.16
C VAL A 135 -1.04 10.36 4.39
N CYS A 136 -1.59 10.22 5.60
CA CYS A 136 -2.90 10.75 5.93
C CYS A 136 -2.99 12.27 5.66
N GLU A 137 -1.95 13.03 6.02
CA GLU A 137 -1.89 14.48 5.78
C GLU A 137 -1.41 14.80 4.36
N GLU A 138 -0.31 14.19 3.90
CA GLU A 138 0.31 14.53 2.61
C GLU A 138 -0.58 14.14 1.41
N ALA A 139 -1.27 12.99 1.49
CA ALA A 139 -2.18 12.52 0.45
C ALA A 139 -3.63 12.99 0.65
N ARG A 140 -3.90 13.85 1.65
CA ARG A 140 -5.24 14.39 1.94
C ARG A 140 -6.29 13.31 2.13
N CYS A 141 -5.97 12.30 2.95
CA CYS A 141 -6.79 11.12 3.11
C CYS A 141 -8.19 11.48 3.65
N PRO A 142 -9.28 11.10 2.96
CA PRO A 142 -10.64 11.39 3.40
C PRO A 142 -11.05 10.59 4.66
N ASN A 143 -10.29 9.55 5.01
CA ASN A 143 -10.55 8.64 6.14
C ASN A 143 -9.75 9.01 7.42
N ILE A 144 -9.00 10.11 7.39
CA ILE A 144 -8.10 10.50 8.51
C ILE A 144 -8.83 10.65 9.86
N SER A 145 -10.10 11.09 9.84
CA SER A 145 -10.94 11.21 11.04
C SER A 145 -11.22 9.87 11.72
N GLU A 146 -11.45 8.83 10.92
CA GLU A 146 -11.77 7.49 11.39
C GLU A 146 -10.51 6.78 11.90
N CYS A 147 -9.43 6.80 11.09
CA CYS A 147 -8.17 6.16 11.45
C CYS A 147 -7.60 6.74 12.75
N TRP A 148 -7.56 8.07 12.88
CA TRP A 148 -6.99 8.73 14.04
C TRP A 148 -8.00 8.93 15.18
N GLY A 149 -9.29 8.70 14.94
CA GLY A 149 -10.38 9.00 15.88
C GLY A 149 -11.02 7.77 16.54
N GLY A 150 -10.51 6.57 16.29
CA GLY A 150 -11.08 5.30 16.75
C GLY A 150 -11.66 5.36 18.19
N SER A 151 -12.86 4.79 18.37
CA SER A 151 -13.64 4.82 19.61
C SER A 151 -12.96 4.13 20.80
N SER A 152 -11.91 3.32 20.54
CA SER A 152 -11.03 2.72 21.53
C SER A 152 -9.56 2.90 21.10
N LYS A 153 -8.62 3.00 22.07
CA LYS A 153 -7.18 3.13 21.78
C LYS A 153 -6.64 2.01 20.86
N SER A 154 -7.23 0.82 20.92
CA SER A 154 -6.87 -0.34 20.09
C SER A 154 -7.39 -0.27 18.65
N ALA A 155 -8.41 0.53 18.37
CA ALA A 155 -8.97 0.70 17.03
C ALA A 155 -8.34 1.87 16.25
N ALA A 156 -7.54 2.70 16.92
CA ALA A 156 -6.81 3.78 16.26
C ALA A 156 -5.66 3.21 15.42
N THR A 157 -5.50 3.73 14.21
CA THR A 157 -4.43 3.37 13.29
C THR A 157 -3.86 4.64 12.67
N ALA A 158 -2.55 4.65 12.45
CA ALA A 158 -1.86 5.71 11.74
C ALA A 158 -0.97 5.12 10.66
N THR A 159 -0.86 5.85 9.55
CA THR A 159 0.08 5.54 8.47
C THR A 159 1.20 6.57 8.51
N ILE A 160 2.36 6.17 9.00
CA ILE A 160 3.56 7.02 9.06
C ILE A 160 4.29 6.92 7.72
N MET A 161 4.68 8.07 7.19
CA MET A 161 5.51 8.17 5.99
C MET A 161 6.93 8.54 6.43
N LEU A 162 7.86 7.62 6.21
CA LEU A 162 9.27 7.79 6.53
C LEU A 162 10.04 8.39 5.33
N MET A 163 11.25 8.86 5.60
CA MET A 163 12.18 9.44 4.62
C MET A 163 11.73 10.79 4.06
N GLY A 164 10.87 11.50 4.80
CA GLY A 164 10.36 12.82 4.45
C GLY A 164 9.08 12.81 3.61
N ASP A 165 8.76 13.98 3.04
CA ASP A 165 7.53 14.25 2.27
C ASP A 165 7.76 14.37 0.76
N THR A 166 8.98 14.08 0.30
CA THR A 166 9.43 14.36 -1.06
C THR A 166 10.05 13.11 -1.67
N CYS A 167 9.38 12.58 -2.70
CA CYS A 167 9.77 11.38 -3.43
C CYS A 167 10.70 11.70 -4.60
N THR A 168 11.62 10.78 -4.93
CA THR A 168 12.44 10.89 -6.17
C THR A 168 11.62 10.65 -7.44
N ARG A 169 10.43 10.08 -7.27
CA ARG A 169 9.59 9.54 -8.34
C ARG A 169 8.27 10.31 -8.43
N ALA A 170 7.70 10.31 -9.64
CA ALA A 170 6.60 11.21 -10.04
C ALA A 170 5.35 10.44 -10.51
N CYS A 171 4.85 9.51 -9.69
CA CYS A 171 3.67 8.71 -10.03
C CYS A 171 2.46 9.64 -10.26
N ARG A 172 1.79 9.53 -11.42
CA ARG A 172 0.71 10.47 -11.81
C ARG A 172 -0.49 10.50 -10.87
N PHE A 173 -0.73 9.43 -10.15
CA PHE A 173 -1.83 9.32 -9.18
C PHE A 173 -1.42 9.76 -7.77
N CYS A 174 -0.12 9.88 -7.50
CA CYS A 174 0.40 10.21 -6.18
C CYS A 174 0.41 11.72 -5.96
N SER A 175 0.01 12.16 -4.77
CA SER A 175 -0.03 13.57 -4.38
C SER A 175 1.20 14.04 -3.59
N VAL A 176 2.14 13.13 -3.32
CA VAL A 176 3.39 13.43 -2.60
C VAL A 176 4.28 14.34 -3.45
N LYS A 177 5.06 15.21 -2.80
CA LYS A 177 5.96 16.14 -3.50
C LYS A 177 7.03 15.33 -4.24
N THR A 178 7.53 15.87 -5.36
CA THR A 178 8.59 15.21 -6.12
C THR A 178 9.81 16.12 -6.25
N SER A 179 11.00 15.56 -6.00
CA SER A 179 12.30 16.19 -6.27
C SER A 179 13.33 15.13 -6.60
N LYS A 180 14.20 15.39 -7.58
CA LYS A 180 15.36 14.51 -7.85
C LYS A 180 16.41 14.55 -6.74
N THR A 181 16.42 15.61 -5.95
CA THR A 181 17.35 15.80 -4.84
C THR A 181 16.53 16.12 -3.59
N PRO A 182 15.90 15.09 -2.97
CA PRO A 182 15.20 15.27 -1.71
C PRO A 182 16.20 15.62 -0.58
N PRO A 183 15.73 16.13 0.57
CA PRO A 183 16.56 16.31 1.75
C PRO A 183 17.27 15.01 2.18
N PRO A 184 18.43 15.11 2.86
CA PRO A 184 19.08 13.94 3.44
C PRO A 184 18.16 13.26 4.46
N LEU A 185 18.32 11.95 4.62
CA LEU A 185 17.63 11.21 5.68
C LEU A 185 18.01 11.77 7.05
N ASP A 186 17.02 11.90 7.94
CA ASP A 186 17.27 12.18 9.35
C ASP A 186 17.72 10.88 10.06
N PRO A 187 18.96 10.77 10.55
CA PRO A 187 19.44 9.57 11.23
C PRO A 187 18.67 9.24 12.52
N HIS A 188 17.94 10.21 13.08
CA HIS A 188 17.13 10.03 14.28
C HIS A 188 15.68 9.64 13.99
N GLU A 189 15.23 9.67 12.72
CA GLU A 189 13.86 9.31 12.33
C GLU A 189 13.43 7.91 12.84
N PRO A 190 14.26 6.85 12.77
CA PRO A 190 13.89 5.53 13.29
C PRO A 190 13.58 5.54 14.79
N GLU A 191 14.41 6.23 15.57
CA GLU A 191 14.26 6.31 17.03
C GLU A 191 13.08 7.21 17.42
N ASN A 192 12.93 8.36 16.77
CA ASN A 192 11.83 9.29 16.99
C ASN A 192 10.48 8.66 16.63
N THR A 193 10.41 7.90 15.53
CA THR A 193 9.21 7.16 15.13
C THR A 193 8.83 6.10 16.16
N ALA A 194 9.80 5.31 16.60
CA ALA A 194 9.56 4.28 17.61
C ALA A 194 9.09 4.87 18.95
N GLU A 195 9.66 6.01 19.34
CA GLU A 195 9.25 6.75 20.54
C GLU A 195 7.85 7.38 20.39
N ALA A 196 7.48 7.88 19.21
CA ALA A 196 6.13 8.37 18.94
C ALA A 196 5.09 7.26 19.11
N LEU A 197 5.34 6.12 18.46
CA LEU A 197 4.39 5.00 18.40
C LEU A 197 4.24 4.32 19.76
N SER A 198 5.29 4.25 20.57
CA SER A 198 5.20 3.71 21.94
C SER A 198 4.28 4.56 22.84
N ARG A 199 4.26 5.90 22.64
CA ARG A 199 3.42 6.83 23.41
C ARG A 199 1.96 6.81 22.98
N TRP A 200 1.69 6.59 21.70
CA TRP A 200 0.32 6.61 21.17
C TRP A 200 -0.50 5.39 21.58
N GLY A 201 0.17 4.27 21.90
CA GLY A 201 -0.50 3.05 22.35
C GLY A 201 -1.43 2.47 21.28
N LEU A 202 -1.04 2.57 20.01
CA LEU A 202 -1.76 1.97 18.88
C LEU A 202 -1.59 0.44 18.92
N GLY A 203 -2.64 -0.29 18.51
CA GLY A 203 -2.54 -1.74 18.32
C GLY A 203 -1.94 -2.13 16.97
N TYR A 204 -2.06 -1.24 15.99
CA TYR A 204 -1.66 -1.48 14.60
C TYR A 204 -1.13 -0.19 13.97
N VAL A 205 -0.02 -0.27 13.26
CA VAL A 205 0.57 0.83 12.51
C VAL A 205 0.94 0.38 11.11
N VAL A 206 0.69 1.26 10.14
CA VAL A 206 1.21 1.11 8.78
C VAL A 206 2.39 2.06 8.65
N LEU A 207 3.51 1.55 8.16
CA LEU A 207 4.66 2.34 7.77
C LEU A 207 4.79 2.29 6.26
N THR A 208 5.10 3.42 5.65
CA THR A 208 5.40 3.52 4.23
C THR A 208 6.55 4.51 4.06
N THR A 209 7.19 4.48 2.90
CA THR A 209 8.27 5.41 2.57
C THR A 209 7.91 6.16 1.30
N VAL A 210 8.55 7.31 1.09
CA VAL A 210 8.77 7.78 -0.28
C VAL A 210 9.85 6.94 -0.94
N ASP A 211 9.91 6.92 -2.28
CA ASP A 211 11.02 6.30 -2.96
C ASP A 211 12.26 7.22 -2.92
N ARG A 212 13.42 6.58 -2.76
CA ARG A 212 14.73 7.22 -2.57
C ARG A 212 15.78 6.66 -3.52
N ASP A 213 15.59 6.86 -4.83
CA ASP A 213 16.55 6.43 -5.86
C ASP A 213 17.92 7.11 -5.73
N ASP A 214 18.01 8.18 -4.94
CA ASP A 214 19.27 8.84 -4.61
C ASP A 214 20.14 8.03 -3.64
N LEU A 215 19.58 7.01 -2.98
CA LEU A 215 20.27 6.13 -2.05
C LEU A 215 20.60 4.79 -2.71
N ILE A 216 21.78 4.25 -2.39
CA ILE A 216 22.26 2.98 -2.95
C ILE A 216 21.37 1.78 -2.60
N ASP A 217 20.71 1.81 -1.44
CA ASP A 217 19.83 0.76 -0.94
C ASP A 217 18.34 1.13 -1.07
N GLY A 218 18.02 2.23 -1.76
CA GLY A 218 16.67 2.77 -1.85
C GLY A 218 16.03 3.14 -0.50
N GLY A 219 16.84 3.26 0.56
CA GLY A 219 16.37 3.50 1.93
C GLY A 219 15.96 2.24 2.71
N ALA A 220 16.11 1.03 2.16
CA ALA A 220 15.68 -0.21 2.79
C ALA A 220 16.24 -0.40 4.21
N ARG A 221 17.52 -0.06 4.45
CA ARG A 221 18.14 -0.19 5.78
C ARG A 221 17.53 0.75 6.80
N HIS A 222 17.24 1.98 6.39
CA HIS A 222 16.61 2.98 7.25
C HIS A 222 15.18 2.56 7.64
N PHE A 223 14.44 1.99 6.68
CA PHE A 223 13.12 1.45 6.94
C PHE A 223 13.17 0.23 7.88
N ALA A 224 14.05 -0.73 7.62
CA ALA A 224 14.24 -1.90 8.47
C ALA A 224 14.65 -1.52 9.90
N GLU A 225 15.55 -0.56 10.06
CA GLU A 225 15.97 -0.05 11.38
C GLU A 225 14.78 0.55 12.14
N THR A 226 13.91 1.28 11.44
CA THR A 226 12.70 1.84 12.05
C THR A 226 11.79 0.74 12.59
N VAL A 227 11.56 -0.32 11.81
CA VAL A 227 10.77 -1.48 12.26
C VAL A 227 11.40 -2.14 13.49
N ILE A 228 12.72 -2.36 13.47
CA ILE A 228 13.45 -2.98 14.58
C ILE A 228 13.30 -2.14 15.85
N ARG A 229 13.46 -0.82 15.78
CA ARG A 229 13.29 0.08 16.95
C ARG A 229 11.86 0.08 17.48
N ILE A 230 10.87 0.08 16.59
CA ILE A 230 9.46 -0.02 16.99
C ILE A 230 9.22 -1.32 17.76
N LYS A 231 9.69 -2.46 17.24
CA LYS A 231 9.53 -3.75 17.90
C LYS A 231 10.27 -3.86 19.23
N GLN A 232 11.39 -3.17 19.39
CA GLN A 232 12.11 -3.08 20.67
C GLN A 232 11.34 -2.27 21.73
N LYS A 233 10.78 -1.11 21.36
CA LYS A 233 10.08 -0.23 22.31
C LYS A 233 8.63 -0.61 22.56
N ALA A 234 7.95 -1.12 21.56
CA ALA A 234 6.53 -1.43 21.57
C ALA A 234 6.26 -2.82 20.95
N PRO A 235 6.73 -3.92 21.58
CA PRO A 235 6.66 -5.26 20.98
C PRO A 235 5.25 -5.75 20.67
N ASN A 236 4.24 -5.16 21.32
CA ASN A 236 2.83 -5.53 21.13
C ASN A 236 2.17 -4.86 19.92
N ILE A 237 2.79 -3.85 19.30
CA ILE A 237 2.24 -3.19 18.12
C ILE A 237 2.43 -4.08 16.88
N LEU A 238 1.39 -4.23 16.10
CA LEU A 238 1.50 -4.86 14.78
C LEU A 238 1.97 -3.81 13.76
N VAL A 239 2.98 -4.17 12.97
CA VAL A 239 3.65 -3.31 12.01
C VAL A 239 3.46 -3.88 10.60
N GLU A 240 2.68 -3.15 9.80
CA GLU A 240 2.62 -3.35 8.35
C GLU A 240 3.60 -2.40 7.67
N CYS A 241 4.38 -2.92 6.72
CA CYS A 241 5.27 -2.12 5.89
C CYS A 241 4.77 -2.16 4.45
N LEU A 242 4.27 -1.03 3.97
CA LEU A 242 4.06 -0.77 2.55
C LEU A 242 5.38 -0.30 1.94
N THR A 243 6.07 -1.20 1.25
CA THR A 243 7.42 -0.96 0.75
C THR A 243 7.42 -0.47 -0.70
N GLY A 244 8.45 0.30 -1.05
CA GLY A 244 8.82 0.53 -2.46
C GLY A 244 9.26 -0.76 -3.15
N ASP A 245 9.54 -0.67 -4.45
CA ASP A 245 9.96 -1.81 -5.29
C ASP A 245 11.47 -2.13 -5.18
N TYR A 246 12.26 -1.25 -4.57
CA TYR A 246 13.73 -1.32 -4.51
C TYR A 246 14.40 -1.55 -5.87
N ALA A 247 13.77 -1.11 -6.96
CA ALA A 247 14.18 -1.39 -8.34
C ALA A 247 14.39 -2.90 -8.63
N GLY A 248 13.70 -3.78 -7.90
CA GLY A 248 13.82 -5.23 -8.02
C GLY A 248 15.00 -5.85 -7.26
N ASP A 249 15.68 -5.11 -6.38
CA ASP A 249 16.75 -5.65 -5.54
C ASP A 249 16.20 -6.60 -4.46
N LEU A 250 16.39 -7.90 -4.71
CA LEU A 250 15.94 -8.97 -3.81
C LEU A 250 16.68 -8.98 -2.47
N GLU A 251 17.89 -8.41 -2.37
CA GLU A 251 18.59 -8.29 -1.10
C GLU A 251 17.90 -7.26 -0.19
N MET A 252 17.43 -6.14 -0.77
CA MET A 252 16.66 -5.13 -0.03
C MET A 252 15.29 -5.66 0.40
N VAL A 253 14.62 -6.39 -0.49
CA VAL A 253 13.37 -7.10 -0.15
C VAL A 253 13.60 -8.08 1.01
N ALA A 254 14.66 -8.89 0.94
CA ALA A 254 14.98 -9.86 1.99
C ALA A 254 15.36 -9.18 3.32
N LEU A 255 16.07 -8.04 3.27
CA LEU A 255 16.41 -7.25 4.44
C LEU A 255 15.14 -6.74 5.13
N MET A 256 14.21 -6.15 4.38
CA MET A 256 12.92 -5.72 4.92
C MET A 256 12.10 -6.86 5.48
N ALA A 257 11.98 -7.98 4.75
CA ALA A 257 11.26 -9.16 5.23
C ALA A 257 11.81 -9.74 6.54
N LYS A 258 13.09 -9.52 6.84
CA LYS A 258 13.77 -9.97 8.08
C LYS A 258 13.79 -8.93 9.20
N SER A 259 13.24 -7.72 8.98
CA SER A 259 13.24 -6.63 9.96
C SER A 259 12.36 -6.89 11.20
N GLY A 260 11.48 -7.89 11.14
CA GLY A 260 10.53 -8.21 12.21
C GLY A 260 9.15 -7.58 12.03
N LEU A 261 8.83 -7.07 10.84
CA LEU A 261 7.48 -6.68 10.45
C LEU A 261 6.49 -7.84 10.53
N ASP A 262 5.20 -7.53 10.68
CA ASP A 262 4.13 -8.54 10.72
C ASP A 262 3.44 -8.72 9.35
N VAL A 263 3.33 -7.63 8.59
CA VAL A 263 2.74 -7.63 7.24
C VAL A 263 3.66 -6.93 6.26
N TYR A 264 4.01 -7.63 5.19
CA TYR A 264 4.75 -7.07 4.06
C TYR A 264 3.74 -6.75 2.95
N ALA A 265 3.66 -5.48 2.56
CA ALA A 265 2.75 -5.00 1.53
C ALA A 265 3.53 -4.28 0.43
N HIS A 266 3.11 -4.50 -0.82
CA HIS A 266 3.60 -3.76 -1.98
C HIS A 266 2.44 -3.64 -2.97
N ASN A 267 2.14 -2.43 -3.41
CA ASN A 267 1.03 -2.19 -4.31
C ASN A 267 1.48 -2.26 -5.77
N VAL A 268 0.76 -3.02 -6.58
CA VAL A 268 0.90 -3.02 -8.05
C VAL A 268 0.14 -1.84 -8.68
N GLU A 269 -0.80 -1.26 -7.94
CA GLU A 269 -1.61 -0.06 -8.25
C GLU A 269 -2.61 -0.18 -9.39
N THR A 270 -2.23 -0.78 -10.52
CA THR A 270 -3.10 -0.89 -11.69
C THR A 270 -2.88 -2.19 -12.46
N VAL A 271 -3.72 -2.41 -13.48
CA VAL A 271 -3.58 -3.53 -14.41
C VAL A 271 -2.44 -3.27 -15.39
N GLU A 272 -1.80 -4.33 -15.86
CA GLU A 272 -0.65 -4.31 -16.79
C GLU A 272 -0.86 -3.36 -17.99
N ALA A 273 -2.05 -3.38 -18.60
CA ALA A 273 -2.37 -2.53 -19.75
C ALA A 273 -2.34 -1.02 -19.45
N LEU A 274 -2.51 -0.61 -18.18
CA LEU A 274 -2.53 0.79 -17.76
C LEU A 274 -1.21 1.26 -17.13
N THR A 275 -0.34 0.35 -16.72
CA THR A 275 0.97 0.68 -16.12
C THR A 275 1.79 1.67 -16.97
N PRO A 276 1.90 1.52 -18.30
CA PRO A 276 2.64 2.48 -19.14
C PRO A 276 2.05 3.89 -19.15
N HIS A 277 0.76 4.04 -18.85
CA HIS A 277 0.03 5.32 -18.87
C HIS A 277 0.06 6.06 -17.52
N LEU A 278 0.44 5.34 -16.45
CA LEU A 278 0.69 5.87 -15.12
C LEU A 278 2.20 5.84 -14.87
N PRO A 279 2.99 6.72 -15.54
CA PRO A 279 4.42 6.64 -15.56
C PRO A 279 4.97 6.60 -14.14
N TYR A 280 5.61 5.47 -13.93
CA TYR A 280 6.62 5.19 -12.96
C TYR A 280 7.50 4.10 -13.58
N GLN A 281 8.81 4.11 -13.35
CA GLN A 281 9.76 3.19 -13.99
C GLN A 281 9.62 1.74 -13.47
N LEU A 282 8.49 1.09 -13.74
CA LEU A 282 8.42 -0.35 -13.74
C LEU A 282 8.80 -0.82 -15.15
N GLN A 283 10.06 -1.22 -15.34
CA GLN A 283 10.37 -2.18 -16.41
C GLN A 283 9.69 -3.50 -16.02
N GLN A 284 8.44 -3.69 -16.46
CA GLN A 284 7.76 -4.98 -16.42
C GLN A 284 8.31 -5.95 -17.50
N ASP A 285 9.44 -5.63 -18.13
CA ASP A 285 10.09 -6.46 -19.14
C ASP A 285 10.84 -7.63 -18.45
N GLY A 286 10.12 -8.63 -17.91
CA GLY A 286 10.80 -9.85 -17.43
C GLY A 286 10.09 -10.84 -16.50
N LEU A 287 8.77 -10.77 -16.26
CA LEU A 287 8.03 -11.80 -15.50
C LEU A 287 7.16 -12.72 -16.39
#